data_AF-A0A3P1SSG9-F1
#
_entry.id   AF-A0A3P1SSG9-F1
#
_cell.length_a   1.000
_cell.length_b   1.000
_cell.length_c   1.000
_cell.angle_alpha   90.00
_cell.angle_beta   90.00
_cell.angle_gamma   90.00
#
_symmetry.space_group_name_H-M   'P 1'
#
loop_
_entity.id
_entity.type
_entity.pdbx_description
1 polymer ?
#
loop_
_entity_poly.entity_id
_entity_poly.type
_entity_poly.pdbx_seq_one_letter_code
_entity_poly.pdbx_strand_id
1 'polypeptide(L)'
;MKLNIPLPGWLTVGDELEVGEIIEPIRLIKQGILLLVLVGLLVISALLVVWSAHQYRLLFNQQQELVQQWDELQVEWGQLLLEQGALAANNRVESVAIKRLGMRIAEQVEVIRDER
;
A
#
# COMPACT_ATOMS: atom_id res chain seq x y z
N MET A 1 -61.12 -37.56 -3.98
CA MET A 1 -62.56 -37.87 -3.87
C MET A 1 -63.32 -36.55 -4.08
N LYS A 2 -63.77 -36.26 -5.31
CA LYS A 2 -64.50 -35.01 -5.63
C LYS A 2 -65.98 -35.23 -5.28
N LEU A 3 -66.45 -34.56 -4.24
CA LEU A 3 -67.81 -34.71 -3.73
C LEU A 3 -68.76 -33.86 -4.61
N ASN A 4 -69.45 -34.51 -5.56
CA ASN A 4 -70.36 -33.88 -6.52
C ASN A 4 -71.73 -33.65 -5.87
N ILE A 5 -71.85 -32.59 -5.07
CA ILE A 5 -73.11 -32.18 -4.44
C ILE A 5 -73.53 -30.84 -5.07
N PRO A 6 -74.78 -30.68 -5.55
CA PRO A 6 -75.24 -29.42 -6.12
C PRO A 6 -75.35 -28.38 -5.00
N LEU A 7 -74.43 -27.42 -5.00
CA LEU A 7 -74.40 -26.34 -4.02
C LEU A 7 -75.45 -25.27 -4.40
N PRO A 8 -76.24 -24.77 -3.44
CA PRO A 8 -77.22 -23.71 -3.67
C PRO A 8 -76.53 -22.37 -4.00
N GLY A 9 -77.18 -21.53 -4.80
CA GLY A 9 -76.56 -20.35 -5.44
C GLY A 9 -75.90 -19.33 -4.51
N TRP A 10 -76.21 -19.35 -3.22
CA TRP A 10 -75.59 -18.50 -2.19
C TRP A 10 -74.20 -18.98 -1.73
N LEU A 11 -73.76 -20.18 -2.11
CA LEU A 11 -72.41 -20.73 -1.84
C LEU A 11 -71.55 -20.81 -3.10
N THR A 12 -71.89 -20.03 -4.13
CA THR A 12 -70.89 -19.64 -5.10
C THR A 12 -70.04 -18.59 -4.41
N VAL A 13 -68.78 -18.91 -4.14
CA VAL A 13 -67.79 -17.97 -3.59
C VAL A 13 -67.56 -16.91 -4.68
N GLY A 14 -68.52 -16.00 -4.83
CA GLY A 14 -68.34 -14.69 -5.39
C GLY A 14 -67.64 -13.88 -4.32
N ASP A 15 -66.33 -13.94 -4.38
CA ASP A 15 -65.32 -13.09 -3.74
C ASP A 15 -64.10 -14.00 -3.61
N GLU A 16 -63.40 -14.16 -4.74
CA GLU A 16 -61.95 -14.16 -4.66
C GLU A 16 -61.57 -12.89 -3.90
N LEU A 17 -61.53 -12.98 -2.57
CA LEU A 17 -61.09 -11.91 -1.68
C LEU A 17 -59.90 -11.26 -2.34
N GLU A 18 -59.99 -9.97 -2.61
CA GLU A 18 -59.02 -9.16 -3.34
C GLU A 18 -57.66 -9.20 -2.64
N VAL A 19 -56.91 -10.29 -2.78
CA VAL A 19 -55.54 -10.39 -2.28
C VAL A 19 -54.70 -9.29 -2.92
N GLY A 20 -55.10 -8.80 -4.10
CA GLY A 20 -54.53 -7.63 -4.78
C GLY A 20 -54.54 -6.34 -3.96
N GLU A 21 -55.59 -6.03 -3.18
CA GLU A 21 -55.67 -4.74 -2.47
C GLU A 21 -54.70 -4.67 -1.28
N ILE A 22 -54.38 -5.82 -0.65
CA ILE A 22 -53.43 -5.92 0.46
C ILE A 22 -51.97 -6.00 -0.03
N ILE A 23 -51.73 -6.49 -1.26
CA ILE A 23 -50.36 -6.69 -1.79
C ILE A 23 -49.70 -5.39 -2.31
N GLU A 24 -50.48 -4.48 -2.90
CA GLU A 24 -49.96 -3.19 -3.43
C GLU A 24 -49.12 -2.39 -2.41
N PRO A 25 -49.57 -2.16 -1.15
CA PRO A 25 -48.75 -1.43 -0.17
C PRO A 25 -47.47 -2.16 0.24
N ILE A 26 -47.49 -3.50 0.30
CA ILE A 26 -46.33 -4.32 0.68
C ILE A 26 -45.25 -4.25 -0.39
N ARG A 27 -45.63 -4.14 -1.67
CA ARG A 27 -44.68 -4.04 -2.80
C ARG A 27 -43.84 -2.76 -2.73
N LEU A 28 -44.45 -1.64 -2.37
CA LEU A 28 -43.77 -0.34 -2.20
C LEU A 28 -42.80 -0.37 -1.02
N ILE A 29 -43.20 -0.94 0.11
CA ILE A 29 -42.33 -1.07 1.30
C ILE A 29 -41.11 -1.94 0.98
N LYS A 30 -41.30 -3.07 0.29
CA LYS A 30 -40.21 -3.97 -0.12
C LYS A 30 -39.20 -3.27 -1.04
N GLN A 31 -39.67 -2.47 -2.00
CA GLN A 31 -38.82 -1.67 -2.88
C GLN A 31 -38.06 -0.58 -2.12
N GLY A 32 -38.72 0.11 -1.19
CA GLY A 32 -38.10 1.11 -0.33
C GLY A 32 -36.97 0.54 0.54
N ILE A 33 -37.19 -0.63 1.14
CA ILE A 33 -36.16 -1.33 1.91
C ILE A 33 -34.98 -1.73 1.01
N LEU A 34 -35.23 -2.24 -0.20
CA LEU A 34 -34.17 -2.61 -1.14
C LEU A 34 -33.31 -1.39 -1.51
N LEU A 35 -33.93 -0.24 -1.80
CA LEU A 35 -33.20 0.99 -2.09
C LEU A 35 -32.38 1.47 -0.88
N LEU A 36 -32.95 1.44 0.33
CA LEU A 36 -32.22 1.81 1.55
C LEU A 36 -31.01 0.92 1.79
N VAL A 37 -31.17 -0.39 1.59
CA VAL A 37 -30.05 -1.35 1.70
C VAL A 37 -28.98 -1.01 0.66
N LEU A 38 -29.36 -0.77 -0.60
CA LEU A 38 -28.40 -0.44 -1.66
C LEU A 38 -27.63 0.85 -1.37
N VAL A 39 -28.33 1.90 -0.90
CA VAL A 39 -27.71 3.16 -0.47
C VAL A 39 -26.79 2.91 0.73
N GLY A 40 -27.21 2.11 1.70
CA GLY A 40 -26.38 1.71 2.83
C GLY A 40 -25.10 1.01 2.40
N LEU A 41 -25.18 0.07 1.46
CA LEU A 41 -24.00 -0.59 0.89
C LEU A 41 -23.07 0.40 0.20
N LEU A 42 -23.60 1.36 -0.57
CA LEU A 42 -22.79 2.38 -1.23
C LEU A 42 -22.06 3.26 -0.22
N VAL A 43 -22.74 3.69 0.84
CA VAL A 43 -22.13 4.50 1.91
C VAL A 43 -21.03 3.71 2.62
N ILE A 44 -21.30 2.45 2.98
CA ILE A 44 -20.31 1.58 3.61
C ILE A 44 -19.11 1.37 2.68
N SER A 45 -19.34 1.15 1.38
CA SER A 45 -18.27 1.01 0.39
C SER A 45 -17.42 2.27 0.30
N ALA A 46 -18.04 3.45 0.23
CA ALA A 46 -17.31 4.72 0.19
C ALA A 46 -16.45 4.92 1.43
N LEU A 47 -16.98 4.63 2.63
CA LEU A 47 -16.24 4.73 3.88
C LEU A 47 -15.07 3.73 3.93
N LEU A 48 -15.27 2.50 3.48
CA LEU A 48 -14.22 1.49 3.42
C LEU A 48 -13.09 1.89 2.46
N VAL A 49 -13.41 2.46 1.31
CA VAL A 49 -12.40 2.96 0.36
C VAL A 49 -11.58 4.08 0.99
N VAL A 50 -12.22 5.07 1.63
CA VAL A 50 -11.53 6.17 2.31
C VAL A 50 -10.65 5.65 3.45
N TRP A 51 -11.17 4.70 4.25
CA TRP A 51 -10.42 4.07 5.32
C TRP A 51 -9.18 3.32 4.80
N SER A 52 -9.35 2.54 3.74
CA SER A 52 -8.25 1.83 3.08
C SER A 52 -7.18 2.79 2.58
N ALA A 53 -7.57 3.89 1.93
CA ALA A 53 -6.64 4.92 1.46
C ALA A 53 -5.89 5.59 2.63
N HIS A 54 -6.56 5.83 3.76
CA HIS A 54 -5.92 6.39 4.94
C HIS A 54 -4.88 5.43 5.54
N GLN A 55 -5.24 4.16 5.71
CA GLN A 55 -4.32 3.13 6.21
C GLN A 55 -3.13 2.94 5.25
N TYR A 56 -3.38 2.93 3.95
CA TYR A 56 -2.32 2.84 2.94
C TYR A 56 -1.31 3.99 3.09
N ARG A 57 -1.79 5.24 3.25
CA ARG A 57 -0.90 6.39 3.46
C ARG A 57 -0.05 6.25 4.72
N LEU A 58 -0.61 5.72 5.80
CA LEU A 58 0.13 5.55 7.06
C LEU A 58 1.25 4.50 6.92
N LEU A 59 0.92 3.33 6.37
CA LEU A 59 1.90 2.27 6.14
C LEU A 59 2.96 2.68 5.11
N PHE A 60 2.56 3.40 4.07
CA PHE A 60 3.47 3.91 3.05
C PHE A 60 4.47 4.90 3.65
N ASN A 61 4.04 5.79 4.54
CA ASN A 61 4.94 6.71 5.21
C ASN A 61 6.00 5.99 6.06
N GLN A 62 5.61 4.95 6.79
CA GLN A 62 6.56 4.14 7.57
C GLN A 62 7.56 3.43 6.65
N GLN A 63 7.08 2.86 5.54
CA GLN A 63 7.98 2.25 4.55
C GLN A 63 8.96 3.28 3.98
N GLN A 64 8.47 4.47 3.61
CA GLN A 64 9.31 5.56 3.09
C GLN A 64 10.39 5.98 4.09
N GLU A 65 10.06 6.06 5.38
CA GLU A 65 11.05 6.37 6.43
C GLU A 65 12.17 5.33 6.48
N LEU A 66 11.85 4.03 6.45
CA LEU A 66 12.85 2.97 6.44
C LEU A 66 13.70 2.99 5.16
N VAL A 67 13.07 3.25 4.01
CA VAL A 67 13.79 3.39 2.74
C VAL A 67 14.76 4.56 2.78
N GLN A 68 14.33 5.70 3.34
CA GLN A 68 15.18 6.88 3.48
C GLN A 68 16.39 6.61 4.37
N GLN A 69 16.20 5.91 5.50
CA GLN A 69 17.30 5.50 6.38
C GLN A 69 18.28 4.56 5.67
N TRP A 70 17.76 3.63 4.87
CA TRP A 70 18.59 2.72 4.09
C TRP A 70 19.40 3.44 3.01
N ASP A 71 18.78 4.39 2.30
CA ASP A 71 19.45 5.22 1.30
C ASP A 71 20.59 6.04 1.93
N GLU A 72 20.35 6.64 3.10
CA GLU A 72 21.38 7.39 3.85
C GLU A 72 22.58 6.49 4.21
N LEU A 73 22.32 5.31 4.75
CA LEU A 73 23.36 4.34 5.07
C LEU A 73 24.14 3.88 3.83
N GLN A 74 23.45 3.73 2.69
CA GLN A 74 24.10 3.34 1.44
C GLN A 74 25.05 4.43 0.92
N VAL A 75 24.70 5.71 1.12
CA VAL A 75 25.59 6.84 0.81
C VAL A 75 26.83 6.80 1.69
N GLU A 76 26.67 6.65 3.01
CA GLU A 76 27.80 6.55 3.94
C GLU A 76 28.71 5.36 3.60
N TRP A 77 28.12 4.19 3.33
CA TRP A 77 28.88 3.02 2.94
C TRP A 77 29.66 3.24 1.64
N GLY A 78 29.06 3.92 0.66
CA GLY A 78 29.75 4.32 -0.57
C GLY A 78 30.94 5.24 -0.32
N GLN A 79 30.80 6.22 0.57
CA GLN A 79 31.90 7.09 0.98
C GLN A 79 33.03 6.30 1.64
N LEU A 80 32.71 5.44 2.60
CA LEU A 80 33.68 4.57 3.28
C LEU A 80 34.41 3.63 2.30
N LEU A 81 33.71 3.14 1.29
CA LEU A 81 34.31 2.28 0.26
C LEU A 81 35.31 3.05 -0.60
N LEU A 82 35.00 4.30 -0.94
CA LEU A 82 35.92 5.18 -1.67
C LEU A 82 37.17 5.51 -0.83
N GLU A 83 36.99 5.80 0.46
CA GLU A 83 38.09 6.05 1.39
C GLU A 83 39.02 4.83 1.51
N GLN A 84 38.46 3.64 1.70
CA GLN A 84 39.22 2.40 1.76
C GLN A 84 39.93 2.09 0.43
N GLY A 85 39.26 2.33 -0.70
CA GLY A 85 39.85 2.19 -2.03
C GLY A 85 41.06 3.10 -2.23
N ALA A 86 40.96 4.37 -1.82
CA ALA A 86 42.05 5.33 -1.89
C ALA A 86 43.25 4.94 -1.00
N LEU A 87 42.99 4.50 0.24
CA LEU A 87 44.04 4.04 1.15
C LEU A 87 44.74 2.77 0.63
N ALA A 88 43.97 1.80 0.11
CA ALA A 88 44.53 0.59 -0.47
C ALA A 88 45.36 0.88 -1.73
N ALA A 89 44.91 1.83 -2.56
CA ALA A 89 45.66 2.28 -3.73
C ALA A 89 46.98 2.95 -3.33
N ASN A 90 46.98 3.85 -2.34
CA ASN A 90 48.20 4.49 -1.83
C ASN A 90 49.18 3.48 -1.22
N ASN A 91 48.70 2.59 -0.35
CA ASN A 91 49.53 1.51 0.21
C ASN A 91 50.14 0.62 -0.89
N ARG A 92 49.39 0.36 -1.97
CA ARG A 92 49.90 -0.40 -3.12
C ARG A 92 50.97 0.36 -3.88
N VAL A 93 50.81 1.67 -4.10
CA VAL A 93 51.82 2.51 -4.76
C VAL A 93 53.10 2.56 -3.94
N GLU A 94 53.01 2.72 -2.62
CA GLU A 94 54.15 2.71 -1.71
C GLU A 94 54.90 1.37 -1.75
N SER A 95 54.17 0.25 -1.64
CA SER A 95 54.72 -1.10 -1.78
C SER A 95 55.46 -1.30 -3.11
N VAL A 96 54.89 -0.81 -4.21
CA VAL A 96 55.53 -0.87 -5.54
C VAL A 96 56.77 0.03 -5.60
N ALA A 97 56.72 1.24 -5.04
CA ALA A 97 57.86 2.16 -5.00
C ALA A 97 59.03 1.58 -4.18
N ILE A 98 58.76 0.98 -3.03
CA ILE A 98 59.80 0.36 -2.19
C ILE A 98 60.36 -0.89 -2.89
N LYS A 99 59.49 -1.81 -3.33
CA LYS A 99 59.93 -3.13 -3.83
C LYS A 99 60.50 -3.10 -5.25
N ARG A 100 59.92 -2.32 -6.16
CA ARG A 100 60.36 -2.28 -7.57
C ARG A 100 61.30 -1.13 -7.87
N LEU A 101 61.12 0.02 -7.22
CA LEU A 101 61.94 1.21 -7.47
C LEU A 101 63.03 1.41 -6.41
N GLY A 102 63.07 0.56 -5.36
CA GLY A 102 64.09 0.65 -4.31
C GLY A 102 64.00 1.93 -3.46
N MET A 103 62.87 2.63 -3.52
CA MET A 103 62.68 3.89 -2.82
C MET A 103 62.61 3.67 -1.31
N ARG A 104 63.20 4.59 -0.54
CA ARG A 104 63.15 4.62 0.93
C ARG A 104 62.47 5.90 1.36
N ILE A 105 61.66 5.83 2.41
CA ILE A 105 61.04 7.01 3.00
C ILE A 105 62.15 7.88 3.59
N ALA A 106 62.24 9.14 3.18
CA ALA A 106 63.22 10.08 3.68
C ALA A 106 62.76 10.64 5.04
N GLU A 107 63.57 10.49 6.08
CA GLU A 107 63.21 10.89 7.45
C GLU A 107 63.26 12.41 7.70
N GLN A 108 64.01 13.17 6.89
CA GLN A 108 64.09 14.63 6.98
C GLN A 108 64.26 15.22 5.57
N VAL A 109 63.20 15.85 5.05
CA VAL A 109 63.24 16.60 3.79
C VAL A 109 63.33 18.08 4.15
N GLU A 110 64.54 18.64 4.14
CA GLU A 110 64.75 20.08 4.25
C GLU A 110 64.48 20.70 2.86
N VAL A 111 63.33 21.37 2.74
CA VAL A 111 62.95 22.07 1.51
C VAL A 111 63.71 23.39 1.47
N ILE A 112 64.82 23.41 0.73
CA ILE A 112 65.54 24.64 0.42
C ILE A 112 64.70 25.40 -0.61
N ARG A 113 63.96 26.40 -0.15
CA ARG A 113 63.27 27.36 -1.01
C ARG A 113 64.33 28.35 -1.53
N ASP A 114 64.75 28.19 -2.78
CA ASP A 114 65.58 29.18 -3.46
C ASP A 114 64.69 30.38 -3.84
N GLU A 115 64.77 31.43 -3.05
CA GLU A 115 64.16 32.72 -3.38
C GLU A 115 65.16 33.50 -4.22
N ARG A 116 65.00 33.41 -5.55
CA ARG A 116 65.60 34.36 -6.50
C ARG A 116 64.58 35.36 -6.99
#